data_AF-A0A183PRP9-F1
#
_entry.id   AF-A0A183PRP9-F1
#
_cell.length_a   1.000
_cell.length_b   1.000
_cell.length_c   1.000
_cell.angle_alpha   90.00
_cell.angle_beta   90.00
_cell.angle_gamma   90.00
#
_symmetry.space_group_name_H-M   'P 1'
#
loop_
_entity.id
_entity.type
_entity.pdbx_description
1 polymer ?
#
loop_
_entity_poly.entity_id
_entity_poly.type
_entity_poly.pdbx_seq_one_letter_code
_entity_poly.pdbx_strand_id
1 'polypeptide(L)'
;MYPSIRESGLILCPGENRIRLVSDLIREQTGKRCLVAIGATTALEVVEEQFTELTIGSKSLECGHEVKRLLQTDYMKLIITQDDVGVELCGSLKNVVAIAAGICDGLKLGDNTKAAVIRIGFWEVSELMNELFPDRG
;
A
#
# COMPACT_ATOMS: atom_id res chain seq x y z
N MET A 1 24.86 -6.17 -32.18
CA MET A 1 25.23 -6.28 -30.76
C MET A 1 24.43 -5.20 -30.03
N TYR A 2 23.23 -5.55 -29.58
CA TYR A 2 22.32 -4.61 -28.92
C TYR A 2 22.74 -4.46 -27.45
N PRO A 3 22.82 -3.24 -26.89
CA PRO A 3 23.07 -3.07 -25.46
C PRO A 3 21.93 -3.74 -24.70
N SER A 4 22.32 -4.57 -23.74
CA SER A 4 21.44 -5.30 -22.84
C SER A 4 20.48 -4.35 -22.13
N ILE A 5 19.18 -4.57 -22.32
CA ILE A 5 18.11 -4.09 -21.46
C ILE A 5 18.31 -4.79 -20.09
N ARG A 6 19.21 -4.27 -19.26
CA ARG A 6 19.33 -4.66 -17.86
C ARG A 6 18.95 -3.45 -17.01
N GLU A 7 17.85 -3.62 -16.29
CA GLU A 7 17.57 -2.99 -14.99
C GLU A 7 17.24 -1.50 -15.00
N SER A 8 16.28 -1.07 -15.82
CA SER A 8 15.46 0.10 -15.46
C SER A 8 14.22 -0.40 -14.72
N GLY A 9 14.37 -0.73 -13.43
CA GLY A 9 13.24 -1.00 -12.55
C GLY A 9 12.39 0.27 -12.33
N LEU A 10 11.49 0.27 -11.34
CA LEU A 10 10.81 1.50 -10.92
C LEU A 10 11.84 2.52 -10.40
N ILE A 11 12.08 3.60 -11.15
CA ILE A 11 12.92 4.73 -10.74
C ILE A 11 12.01 5.94 -10.53
N LEU A 12 11.76 6.29 -9.27
CA LEU A 12 10.93 7.46 -8.91
C LEU A 12 11.73 8.76 -8.81
N CYS A 13 13.06 8.69 -8.71
CA CYS A 13 13.97 9.84 -8.69
C CYS A 13 15.14 9.59 -9.64
N PRO A 14 15.26 10.35 -10.76
CA PRO A 14 16.37 10.19 -11.70
C PRO A 14 17.72 10.33 -10.98
N GLY A 15 18.54 9.27 -11.03
CA GLY A 15 19.87 9.24 -10.40
C GLY A 15 19.98 8.43 -9.10
N GLU A 16 18.85 8.04 -8.50
CA GLU A 16 18.83 7.09 -7.38
C GLU A 16 18.27 5.74 -7.86
N ASN A 17 19.06 4.68 -7.78
CA ASN A 17 18.62 3.32 -8.16
C ASN A 17 17.82 2.65 -7.03
N ARG A 18 16.86 3.37 -6.44
CA ARG A 18 16.00 2.87 -5.36
C ARG A 18 14.57 3.39 -5.49
N ILE A 19 13.62 2.57 -5.05
CA ILE A 19 12.22 2.97 -4.90
C ILE A 19 12.07 3.78 -3.61
N ARG A 20 11.23 4.82 -3.67
CA ARG A 20 10.95 5.70 -2.54
C ARG A 20 9.46 5.75 -2.27
N LEU A 21 9.11 5.65 -1.00
CA LEU A 21 7.73 5.83 -0.54
C LEU A 21 7.35 7.32 -0.56
N VAL A 22 6.07 7.61 -0.79
CA VAL A 22 5.53 8.97 -0.75
C VAL A 22 5.64 9.52 0.66
N SER A 23 5.40 8.70 1.68
CA SER A 23 5.59 9.11 3.08
C SER A 23 7.02 9.55 3.38
N ASP A 24 8.03 8.88 2.81
CA ASP A 24 9.44 9.25 2.95
C ASP A 24 9.76 10.55 2.20
N LEU A 25 9.22 10.71 0.98
CA LEU A 25 9.35 11.96 0.22
C LEU A 25 8.77 13.15 0.99
N ILE A 26 7.59 13.01 1.59
CA ILE A 26 6.97 14.06 2.40
C ILE A 26 7.85 14.40 3.61
N ARG A 27 8.36 13.39 4.33
CA ARG A 27 9.24 13.61 5.49
C ARG A 27 10.49 14.39 5.11
N GLU A 28 11.16 13.99 4.03
CA GLU A 28 12.39 14.65 3.58
C GLU A 28 12.16 16.07 3.08
N GLN A 29 11.10 16.30 2.31
CA GLN A 29 10.82 17.62 1.73
C GLN A 29 10.30 18.63 2.76
N THR A 30 9.59 18.16 3.79
CA THR A 30 8.92 19.05 4.76
C THR A 30 9.57 19.08 6.13
N GLY A 31 10.41 18.10 6.47
CA GLY A 31 10.95 17.90 7.81
C GLY A 31 9.89 17.52 8.86
N LYS A 32 8.67 17.18 8.45
CA LYS A 32 7.54 16.87 9.35
C LYS A 32 7.33 15.37 9.49
N ARG A 33 6.74 14.96 10.63
CA ARG A 33 6.24 13.59 10.84
C ARG A 33 5.16 13.29 9.79
N CYS A 34 5.24 12.12 9.17
CA CYS A 34 4.24 11.60 8.24
C CYS A 34 3.83 10.20 8.68
N LEU A 35 2.54 9.91 8.59
CA LEU A 35 1.96 8.58 8.75
C LEU A 35 1.25 8.19 7.46
N VAL A 36 0.92 6.91 7.34
CA VAL A 36 0.24 6.33 6.20
C VAL A 36 -1.12 5.83 6.67
N ALA A 37 -2.17 6.04 5.88
CA ALA A 37 -3.50 5.51 6.14
C ALA A 37 -4.01 4.81 4.88
N ILE A 38 -4.22 3.50 4.96
CA ILE A 38 -4.72 2.67 3.85
C ILE A 38 -5.84 1.77 4.38
N GLY A 39 -6.91 1.63 3.62
CA GLY A 39 -7.95 0.65 3.91
C GLY A 39 -8.78 0.32 2.68
N ALA A 40 -9.68 -0.64 2.84
CA ALA A 40 -10.72 -0.93 1.86
C ALA A 40 -11.85 0.08 2.06
N THR A 41 -11.64 1.30 1.56
CA THR A 41 -12.54 2.43 1.77
C THR A 41 -12.84 3.15 0.46
N THR A 42 -14.06 3.65 0.33
CA THR A 42 -14.41 4.67 -0.65
C THR A 42 -14.87 5.94 0.06
N ALA A 43 -14.56 7.10 -0.52
CA ALA A 43 -14.96 8.38 0.06
C ALA A 43 -16.49 8.51 0.20
N LEU A 44 -17.24 7.89 -0.71
CA LEU A 44 -18.71 7.91 -0.66
C LEU A 44 -19.24 7.10 0.52
N GLU A 45 -18.76 5.86 0.71
CA GLU A 45 -19.17 5.02 1.85
C GLU A 45 -18.85 5.67 3.20
N VAL A 46 -17.73 6.39 3.30
CA VAL A 46 -17.36 7.13 4.51
C VAL A 46 -18.33 8.28 4.79
N VAL A 47 -18.79 8.99 3.75
CA VAL A 47 -19.78 10.08 3.89
C VAL A 47 -21.17 9.52 4.20
N GLU A 48 -21.48 8.31 3.72
CA GLU A 48 -22.74 7.59 3.99
C GLU A 48 -22.73 6.82 5.33
N GLU A 49 -21.71 7.04 6.16
CA GLU A 49 -21.52 6.38 7.46
C GLU A 49 -21.57 4.84 7.38
N GLN A 50 -21.19 4.28 6.24
CA GLN A 50 -21.08 2.84 6.07
C GLN A 50 -19.82 2.33 6.78
N PHE A 51 -19.91 1.10 7.30
CA PHE A 51 -18.82 0.49 8.03
C PHE A 51 -17.55 0.46 7.18
N THR A 52 -16.47 1.02 7.72
CA THR A 52 -15.17 1.15 7.07
C THR A 52 -14.05 0.85 8.05
N GLU A 53 -13.01 0.15 7.59
CA GLU A 53 -11.79 -0.06 8.34
C GLU A 53 -10.59 0.60 7.65
N LEU A 54 -9.74 1.23 8.44
CA LEU A 54 -8.48 1.85 8.01
C LEU A 54 -7.32 1.33 8.84
N THR A 55 -6.22 1.02 8.18
CA THR A 55 -4.94 0.71 8.82
C THR A 55 -4.04 1.94 8.75
N ILE A 56 -3.58 2.38 9.92
CA ILE A 56 -2.64 3.47 10.11
C ILE A 56 -1.24 2.90 10.32
N GLY A 57 -0.35 3.12 9.36
CA GLY A 57 1.07 2.84 9.46
C GLY A 57 1.83 4.05 10.01
N SER A 58 2.47 3.92 11.16
CA SER A 58 3.22 5.02 11.77
C SER A 58 4.41 4.54 12.60
N LYS A 59 5.60 5.12 12.35
CA LYS A 59 6.78 4.89 13.20
C LYS A 59 6.59 5.36 14.65
N SER A 60 5.71 6.35 14.86
CA SER A 60 5.35 6.85 16.19
C SER A 60 3.95 6.37 16.57
N LEU A 61 3.87 5.45 17.54
CA LEU A 61 2.60 4.98 18.07
C LEU A 61 1.79 6.11 18.71
N GLU A 62 2.46 7.06 19.37
CA GLU A 62 1.81 8.26 19.91
C GLU A 62 1.05 9.04 18.83
N CYS A 63 1.71 9.31 17.69
CA CYS A 63 1.08 9.97 16.54
C CYS A 63 -0.08 9.13 15.98
N GLY A 64 0.09 7.81 15.89
CA GLY A 64 -0.97 6.89 15.47
C GLY A 64 -2.19 6.92 16.39
N HIS A 65 -1.97 6.93 17.71
CA HIS A 65 -3.05 7.04 18.70
C HIS A 65 -3.71 8.41 18.71
N GLU A 66 -2.95 9.48 18.45
CA GLU A 66 -3.50 10.82 18.25
C GLU A 66 -4.47 10.85 17.07
N VAL A 67 -4.05 10.37 15.89
CA VAL A 67 -4.93 10.28 14.71
C VAL A 67 -6.10 9.35 14.94
N LYS A 68 -5.90 8.20 15.60
CA LYS A 68 -7.00 7.30 15.95
C LYS A 68 -8.05 7.99 16.82
N ARG A 69 -7.65 8.81 17.81
CA ARG A 69 -8.60 9.58 18.62
C ARG A 69 -9.34 10.65 17.81
N LEU A 70 -8.70 11.24 16.82
CA LEU A 70 -9.28 12.32 16.00
C LEU A 70 -10.24 11.79 14.93
N LEU A 71 -9.96 10.63 14.35
CA LEU A 71 -10.68 10.12 13.18
C LEU A 71 -11.62 8.95 13.49
N GLN A 72 -11.38 8.16 14.53
CA GLN A 72 -12.22 6.99 14.78
C GLN A 72 -13.66 7.38 15.13
N THR A 73 -14.63 6.70 14.51
CA THR A 73 -16.06 6.85 14.76
C THR A 73 -16.72 5.50 15.05
N ASP A 74 -18.05 5.48 15.18
CA ASP A 74 -18.81 4.24 15.35
C ASP A 74 -18.77 3.36 14.09
N TYR A 75 -18.72 3.98 12.91
CA TYR A 75 -18.67 3.31 11.61
C TYR A 75 -17.27 3.22 11.00
N MET A 76 -16.32 4.08 11.41
CA MET A 76 -14.94 4.07 10.91
C MET A 76 -13.97 3.58 11.99
N LYS A 77 -13.46 2.35 11.84
CA LYS A 77 -12.51 1.74 12.79
C LYS A 77 -11.08 1.84 12.29
N LEU A 78 -10.19 2.29 13.17
CA LEU A 78 -8.76 2.48 12.86
C LEU A 78 -7.90 1.44 13.58
N ILE A 79 -7.09 0.71 12.83
CA ILE A 79 -6.06 -0.21 13.33
C ILE A 79 -4.71 0.49 13.20
N ILE A 80 -3.85 0.39 14.21
CA ILE A 80 -2.53 1.03 14.18
C ILE A 80 -1.46 -0.06 14.08
N THR A 81 -0.49 0.14 13.19
CA THR A 81 0.72 -0.67 13.07
C THR A 81 1.95 0.23 12.96
N GLN A 82 3.11 -0.29 13.38
CA GLN A 82 4.40 0.38 13.18
C GLN A 82 5.02 0.09 11.82
N ASP A 83 4.49 -0.90 11.09
CA ASP A 83 4.88 -1.22 9.72
C ASP A 83 4.27 -0.19 8.76
N ASP A 84 4.93 0.96 8.62
CA ASP A 84 4.49 2.02 7.71
C ASP A 84 4.79 1.69 6.24
N VAL A 85 5.79 0.85 5.98
CA VAL A 85 6.19 0.42 4.65
C VAL A 85 5.16 -0.53 4.06
N GLY A 86 4.82 -1.61 4.77
CA GLY A 86 3.87 -2.60 4.32
C GLY A 86 2.49 -1.99 4.08
N VAL A 87 2.03 -1.11 4.97
CA VAL A 87 0.77 -0.39 4.78
C VAL A 87 0.77 0.41 3.47
N GLU A 88 1.81 1.19 3.21
CA GLU A 88 1.91 2.03 2.00
C GLU A 88 2.04 1.22 0.71
N LEU A 89 2.85 0.15 0.74
CA LEU A 89 3.05 -0.73 -0.39
C LEU A 89 1.79 -1.54 -0.72
N CYS A 90 1.12 -2.11 0.28
CA CYS A 90 -0.16 -2.77 0.07
C CYS A 90 -1.18 -1.81 -0.57
N GLY A 91 -1.22 -0.56 -0.11
CA GLY A 91 -2.08 0.48 -0.68
C GLY A 91 -1.78 0.79 -2.15
N SER A 92 -0.48 0.82 -2.50
CA SER A 92 -0.01 1.13 -3.85
C SER A 92 -0.21 -0.04 -4.81
N LEU A 93 0.08 -1.26 -4.37
CA LEU A 93 0.12 -2.46 -5.22
C LEU A 93 -1.22 -3.17 -5.35
N LYS A 94 -2.21 -2.91 -4.49
CA LYS A 94 -3.55 -3.49 -4.60
C LYS A 94 -4.18 -3.29 -5.98
N ASN A 95 -3.89 -2.17 -6.64
CA ASN A 95 -4.44 -1.84 -7.94
C ASN A 95 -3.87 -2.76 -9.05
N VAL A 96 -2.61 -3.17 -8.94
CA VAL A 96 -1.99 -4.13 -9.87
C VAL A 96 -2.69 -5.49 -9.76
N VAL A 97 -2.89 -5.96 -8.53
CA VAL A 97 -3.61 -7.21 -8.26
C VAL A 97 -5.07 -7.12 -8.71
N ALA A 98 -5.74 -5.97 -8.50
CA ALA A 98 -7.10 -5.74 -8.95
C ALA A 98 -7.23 -5.77 -10.49
N ILE A 99 -6.27 -5.21 -11.22
CA ILE A 99 -6.24 -5.29 -12.69
C ILE A 99 -6.10 -6.75 -13.13
N ALA A 100 -5.20 -7.52 -12.53
CA ALA A 100 -5.02 -8.94 -12.84
C ALA A 100 -6.32 -9.74 -12.57
N ALA A 101 -6.98 -9.48 -11.45
CA ALA A 101 -8.28 -10.08 -11.14
C ALA A 101 -9.37 -9.68 -12.14
N GLY A 102 -9.40 -8.42 -12.60
CA GLY A 102 -10.32 -7.95 -13.63
C GLY A 102 -10.06 -8.57 -15.01
N ILE A 103 -8.81 -8.90 -15.33
CA ILE A 103 -8.48 -9.69 -16.54
C ILE A 103 -9.09 -11.10 -16.43
N CYS A 104 -9.04 -11.74 -15.27
CA CYS A 104 -9.70 -13.03 -15.06
C CYS A 104 -11.22 -12.94 -15.28
N ASP A 105 -11.85 -11.85 -14.80
CA ASP A 105 -13.28 -11.59 -15.04
C ASP A 105 -13.57 -11.42 -16.54
N GLY A 106 -12.79 -10.59 -17.24
CA GLY A 106 -12.94 -10.34 -18.67
C GLY A 106 -12.75 -11.60 -19.54
N LEU A 107 -11.88 -12.51 -19.11
CA LEU A 107 -11.64 -13.81 -19.76
C LEU A 107 -12.58 -14.92 -19.29
N LYS A 108 -13.49 -14.66 -18.34
CA LYS A 108 -14.45 -15.62 -17.78
C LYS A 108 -13.80 -16.89 -17.21
N LEU A 109 -12.66 -16.76 -16.53
CA LEU A 109 -11.87 -17.90 -16.01
C LEU A 109 -12.41 -18.53 -14.72
N GLY A 110 -13.48 -17.97 -14.16
CA GLY A 110 -14.14 -18.44 -12.94
C GLY A 110 -13.44 -18.04 -11.64
N ASP A 111 -14.17 -18.19 -10.53
CA ASP A 111 -13.77 -17.64 -9.23
C ASP A 111 -12.51 -18.30 -8.64
N ASN A 112 -12.30 -19.60 -8.88
CA ASN A 112 -11.11 -20.31 -8.39
C ASN A 112 -9.82 -19.75 -9.00
N THR A 113 -9.83 -19.47 -10.30
CA THR A 113 -8.68 -18.87 -11.00
C THR A 113 -8.42 -17.46 -10.49
N LYS A 114 -9.48 -16.65 -10.35
CA LYS A 114 -9.38 -15.30 -9.80
C LYS A 114 -8.82 -15.28 -8.38
N ALA A 115 -9.31 -16.18 -7.52
CA ALA A 115 -8.82 -16.32 -6.14
C ALA A 115 -7.33 -16.74 -6.12
N ALA A 116 -6.91 -17.64 -7.01
CA ALA A 116 -5.52 -18.01 -7.15
C ALA A 116 -4.64 -16.81 -7.56
N VAL A 117 -5.08 -15.99 -8.51
CA VAL A 117 -4.39 -14.76 -8.93
C VAL A 117 -4.27 -13.76 -7.79
N ILE A 118 -5.35 -13.52 -7.04
CA ILE A 118 -5.32 -12.62 -5.88
C ILE A 118 -4.34 -13.12 -4.82
N ARG A 119 -4.37 -14.42 -4.50
CA ARG A 119 -3.46 -15.03 -3.51
C ARG A 119 -1.99 -14.91 -3.94
N ILE A 120 -1.69 -15.20 -5.20
CA ILE A 120 -0.33 -15.08 -5.74
C ILE A 120 0.12 -13.61 -5.73
N GLY A 121 -0.73 -12.69 -6.19
CA GLY A 121 -0.41 -11.26 -6.18
C GLY A 121 -0.15 -10.73 -4.76
N PHE A 122 -0.89 -11.18 -3.75
CA PHE A 122 -0.61 -10.80 -2.36
C PHE A 122 0.73 -11.35 -1.86
N TRP A 123 1.08 -12.59 -2.22
CA TRP A 123 2.39 -13.16 -1.89
C TRP A 123 3.53 -12.41 -2.58
N GLU A 124 3.39 -12.07 -3.87
CA GLU A 124 4.38 -11.26 -4.61
C GLU A 124 4.57 -9.88 -3.99
N VAL A 125 3.50 -9.23 -3.50
CA VAL A 125 3.59 -7.96 -2.77
C VAL A 125 4.46 -8.11 -1.51
N SER A 126 4.29 -9.19 -0.77
CA SER A 126 5.11 -9.47 0.43
C SER A 126 6.58 -9.70 0.08
N GLU A 127 6.87 -10.47 -0.97
CA GLU A 127 8.25 -10.71 -1.41
C GLU A 127 8.91 -9.43 -1.90
N LEU A 128 8.19 -8.62 -2.68
CA LEU A 128 8.67 -7.35 -3.19
C LEU A 128 8.97 -6.36 -2.06
N MET A 129 8.16 -6.34 -1.00
CA MET A 129 8.45 -5.52 0.19
C MET A 129 9.79 -5.90 0.81
N ASN A 130 10.03 -7.20 1.01
CA ASN A 130 11.28 -7.70 1.60
C ASN A 130 12.50 -7.41 0.72
N GLU A 131 12.34 -7.48 -0.62
CA GLU A 131 13.42 -7.17 -1.55
C GLU A 131 13.76 -5.68 -1.60
N LEU A 132 12.74 -4.81 -1.59
CA LEU A 132 12.93 -3.36 -1.74
C LEU A 132 13.26 -2.65 -0.43
N PHE A 133 12.78 -3.18 0.69
CA PHE A 133 12.90 -2.57 2.01
C PHE A 133 13.34 -3.59 3.08
N PRO A 134 14.49 -4.28 2.89
CA PRO A 134 14.92 -5.39 3.75
C PRO A 134 15.14 -4.99 5.21
N ASP A 135 15.49 -3.73 5.48
CA ASP A 135 15.73 -3.21 6.83
C ASP A 135 14.49 -2.59 7.49
N ARG A 136 13.32 -2.68 6.83
CA ARG A 136 12.06 -2.05 7.28
C ARG A 136 10.83 -2.95 7.17
N GLY A 137 10.99 -4.18 6.68
CA GLY A 137 9.95 -5.22 6.59
C GLY A 137 10.00 -6.21 7.76
#